data_AF-A0A352Z3H7-F1
#
_entry.id   AF-A0A352Z3H7-F1
#
_cell.length_a   1.000
_cell.length_b   1.000
_cell.length_c   1.000
_cell.angle_alpha   90.00
_cell.angle_beta   90.00
_cell.angle_gamma   90.00
#
_symmetry.space_group_name_H-M   'P 1'
#
loop_
_entity.id
_entity.type
_entity.pdbx_description
1 polymer ?
#
loop_
_entity_poly.entity_id
_entity_poly.type
_entity_poly.pdbx_seq_one_letter_code
_entity_poly.pdbx_strand_id
1 'polypeptide(L)' 'DRLLADPGGPRILNINCWNEWTEGSYLEPDSFNGMKYIEAVKAVFGEKK' A
#
# COMPACT_ATOMS: atom_id res chain seq x y z
N ASP A 1 6.00 -8.28 13.75
CA ASP A 1 5.43 -8.95 14.93
C ASP A 1 4.90 -8.04 16.04
N ARG A 2 5.64 -7.02 16.51
CA ARG A 2 5.20 -6.20 17.65
C ARG A 2 3.91 -5.38 17.43
N LEU A 3 3.66 -4.92 16.19
CA LEU A 3 2.48 -4.13 15.84
C LEU A 3 1.17 -4.95 15.76
N LEU A 4 1.27 -6.25 15.50
CA LEU A 4 0.10 -7.14 15.41
C LEU A 4 -0.16 -7.91 16.72
N ALA A 5 0.78 -7.85 17.66
CA ALA A 5 0.71 -8.57 18.94
C ALA A 5 -0.12 -7.84 20.00
N ASP A 6 -0.39 -6.54 19.82
CA ASP A 6 -1.23 -5.76 20.72
C ASP A 6 -2.65 -5.59 20.12
N PRO A 7 -3.68 -6.23 20.70
CA PRO A 7 -5.06 -6.08 20.25
C PRO A 7 -5.59 -4.63 20.34
N GLY A 8 -5.01 -3.81 21.22
CA GLY A 8 -5.33 -2.38 21.38
C GLY A 8 -4.37 -1.44 20.65
N GLY A 9 -3.39 -2.00 19.92
CA GLY A 9 -2.36 -1.23 19.23
C GLY A 9 -2.90 -0.40 18.05
N PRO A 10 -2.13 0.60 17.60
CA PRO A 10 -2.53 1.43 16.47
C PRO A 10 -2.64 0.59 15.19
N ARG A 11 -3.79 0.68 14.52
CA ARG A 11 -4.08 0.00 13.24
C ARG A 11 -3.45 0.75 12.07
N ILE A 12 -2.12 0.86 12.08
CA ILE A 12 -1.35 1.60 11.08
C ILE A 12 -0.54 0.60 10.23
N LEU A 13 -0.58 0.78 8.91
CA LEU A 13 0.22 0.05 7.94
C LEU A 13 1.01 1.08 7.11
N ASN A 14 2.32 0.87 7.01
CA ASN A 14 3.17 1.63 6.10
C ASN A 14 3.41 0.79 4.84
N ILE A 15 3.26 1.39 3.67
CA ILE A 15 3.59 0.76 2.39
C ILE A 15 4.78 1.51 1.79
N ASN A 16 5.87 0.80 1.55
CA ASN A 16 7.05 1.34 0.86
C ASN A 16 6.88 1.13 -0.64
N CYS A 17 6.98 2.16 -1.49
CA CYS A 17 6.78 3.58 -1.22
C CYS A 17 6.09 4.21 -2.44
N TRP A 18 5.95 5.55 -2.47
CA TRP A 18 5.39 6.20 -3.65
C TRP A 18 6.27 6.00 -4.91
N ASN A 19 7.57 6.34 -4.87
CA ASN A 19 8.40 6.38 -6.09
C ASN A 19 9.81 5.76 -6.00
N GLU A 20 9.99 4.68 -5.24
CA GLU A 20 11.28 3.97 -5.23
C GLU A 20 11.37 3.03 -6.42
N TRP A 21 11.78 3.63 -7.53
CA TRP A 21 11.92 2.97 -8.82
C TRP A 21 13.10 2.01 -8.87
N THR A 22 14.21 2.34 -8.20
CA THR A 22 15.46 1.58 -8.36
C THR A 22 15.42 0.24 -7.64
N GLU A 23 14.66 0.17 -6.55
CA GLU A 23 14.41 -1.07 -5.80
C GLU A 23 13.10 -1.77 -6.20
N GLY A 24 12.37 -1.22 -7.19
CA GLY A 24 11.14 -1.82 -7.73
C GLY A 24 9.94 -1.77 -6.80
N SER A 25 9.95 -0.91 -5.78
CA SER A 25 8.87 -0.77 -4.78
C SER A 25 8.02 0.49 -4.99
N TYR A 26 7.92 0.96 -6.23
CA TYR A 26 7.12 2.13 -6.58
C TYR A 26 5.62 1.78 -6.65
N LEU A 27 4.79 2.67 -6.11
CA LEU A 27 3.32 2.66 -6.25
C LEU A 27 2.84 3.68 -7.29
N GLU A 28 3.72 4.60 -7.67
CA GLU A 28 3.47 5.65 -8.66
C GLU A 28 2.94 5.04 -9.97
N PRO A 29 1.86 5.60 -10.53
CA PRO A 29 1.37 5.15 -11.82
C PRO A 29 2.41 5.31 -12.92
N ASP A 30 2.53 4.31 -13.77
CA ASP A 30 3.55 4.24 -14.81
C ASP A 30 2.92 4.00 -16.20
N SER A 31 3.74 3.86 -17.24
CA SER A 31 3.26 3.54 -18.59
C SER A 31 2.95 2.06 -18.84
N PHE A 32 3.38 1.15 -17.96
CA PHE A 32 3.28 -0.30 -18.15
C PHE A 32 2.12 -0.93 -17.36
N ASN A 33 2.08 -0.65 -16.06
CA ASN A 33 1.04 -0.98 -15.09
C ASN A 33 -0.07 0.06 -14.99
N GLY A 34 0.17 1.32 -15.36
CA GLY A 34 -0.84 2.38 -15.20
C GLY A 34 -1.23 2.54 -13.74
N MET A 35 -2.54 2.55 -13.45
CA MET A 35 -3.07 2.76 -12.09
C MET A 35 -3.18 1.47 -11.25
N LYS A 36 -2.82 0.30 -11.80
CA LYS A 36 -3.17 -1.01 -11.23
C LYS A 36 -2.73 -1.19 -9.77
N TYR A 37 -1.57 -0.67 -9.38
CA TYR A 37 -1.09 -0.81 -8.01
C TYR A 37 -1.98 -0.06 -7.01
N ILE A 38 -2.37 1.18 -7.32
CA ILE A 38 -3.21 2.00 -6.44
C ILE A 38 -4.65 1.48 -6.44
N GLU A 39 -5.13 0.95 -7.58
CA GLU A 39 -6.40 0.25 -7.65
C GLU A 39 -6.44 -1.00 -6.77
N ALA A 40 -5.33 -1.77 -6.72
CA ALA A 40 -5.22 -2.92 -5.82
C ALA A 40 -5.27 -2.49 -4.34
N VAL A 41 -4.57 -1.41 -3.97
CA VAL A 41 -4.66 -0.84 -2.61
C VAL A 41 -6.10 -0.43 -2.31
N LYS A 42 -6.78 0.24 -3.24
CA LYS A 42 -8.19 0.64 -3.11
C LYS A 42 -9.13 -0.56 -3.01
N ALA A 43 -8.86 -1.67 -3.70
CA ALA A 43 -9.70 -2.87 -3.63
C ALA A 43 -9.67 -3.53 -2.23
N VAL A 44 -8.54 -3.42 -1.52
CA VAL A 44 -8.37 -4.00 -0.18
C VAL A 44 -8.83 -3.04 0.93
N PHE A 45 -8.48 -1.76 0.82
CA PHE A 45 -8.67 -0.79 1.91
C PHE A 45 -9.68 0.32 1.59
N GLY A 46 -10.16 0.42 0.35
CA GLY A 46 -11.17 1.39 -0.04
C GLY A 46 -12.51 1.10 0.63
N GLU A 47 -13.22 2.16 1.01
CA GLU A 47 -14.53 2.04 1.65
C GLU A 47 -15.52 1.28 0.77
N LYS A 48 -16.18 0.28 1.34
CA LYS A 48 -17.50 -0.13 0.84
C LYS A 48 -18.50 0.88 1.39
N LYS A 49 -19.09 1.67 0.48
CA LYS A 49 -20.29 2.44 0.79
C LYS A 49 -21.40 1.53 1.32
#